data_AF-A0A4Q5NMK2-F1
#
_entry.id   AF-A0A4Q5NMK2-F1
#
_cell.length_a   1.000
_cell.length_b   1.000
_cell.length_c   1.000
_cell.angle_alpha   90.00
_cell.angle_beta   90.00
_cell.angle_gamma   90.00
#
_symmetry.space_group_name_H-M   'P 1'
#
loop_
_entity.id
_entity.type
_entity.pdbx_description
1 polymer ?
#
loop_
_entity_poly.entity_id
_entity_poly.type
_entity_poly.pdbx_seq_one_letter_code
_entity_poly.pdbx_strand_id
1 'polypeptide(L)'
;MNWTFILLLLGALGFGIAHAFEPDHMAAVSTFVAGRPKPREAALFGVRWAIGHGLSLFIIGSVLFLIKRAAEKSQPELFASGVLERVVGLILVGLGVWTLYLVVSSRASKTHAHGHFHDGHFHTHDAKESEIAHTHMGGLASLGMGVLHGAAGTGAFIGQSVVSLSSSYAFVFLYTLLFSIGVLFSMGIYAGALGGLITSFEKRGTQALNGARIVTAVLTCVIGGCLIYGIELPGLFDHFVH
;
A
#
# COMPACT_ATOMS: atom_id res chain seq x y z
N MET A 1 -31.02 21.74 4.05
CA MET A 1 -29.96 20.71 4.12
C MET A 1 -28.90 21.22 5.08
N ASN A 2 -28.61 20.51 6.17
CA ASN A 2 -27.67 21.01 7.19
C ASN A 2 -26.24 20.97 6.64
N TRP A 3 -25.59 22.13 6.48
CA TRP A 3 -24.22 22.24 5.99
C TRP A 3 -23.24 21.37 6.77
N THR A 4 -23.42 21.24 8.08
CA THR A 4 -22.64 20.35 8.96
C THR A 4 -22.69 18.89 8.50
N PHE A 5 -23.86 18.41 8.06
CA PHE A 5 -24.02 17.04 7.58
C PHE A 5 -23.21 16.81 6.30
N ILE A 6 -23.26 17.74 5.34
CA ILE A 6 -22.47 17.68 4.11
C ILE A 6 -20.98 17.72 4.42
N LEU A 7 -20.55 18.62 5.30
CA LEU A 7 -19.14 18.74 5.71
C LEU A 7 -18.61 17.46 6.36
N LEU A 8 -19.41 16.80 7.20
CA LEU A 8 -19.03 15.51 7.80
C LEU A 8 -18.88 14.42 6.74
N LEU A 9 -19.75 14.38 5.74
CA LEU A 9 -19.66 13.41 4.64
C LEU A 9 -18.47 13.67 3.71
N LEU A 10 -18.17 14.94 3.40
CA LEU A 10 -16.96 15.30 2.67
C LEU A 10 -15.70 14.99 3.50
N GLY A 11 -15.77 15.23 4.81
CA GLY A 11 -14.74 14.84 5.76
C GLY A 11 -14.49 13.33 5.74
N ALA A 12 -15.54 12.51 5.67
CA ALA A 12 -15.41 11.06 5.57
C ALA A 12 -14.58 10.64 4.35
N LEU A 13 -14.86 11.24 3.18
CA LEU A 13 -14.09 11.00 1.97
C LEU A 13 -12.62 11.42 2.14
N GLY A 14 -12.38 12.61 2.70
CA GLY A 14 -11.03 13.13 2.97
C GLY A 14 -10.24 12.26 3.95
N PHE A 15 -10.87 11.79 5.02
CA PHE A 15 -10.24 10.86 5.97
C PHE A 15 -9.98 9.49 5.33
N GLY A 16 -10.86 9.00 4.46
CA GLY A 16 -10.62 7.78 3.69
C GLY A 16 -9.41 7.91 2.77
N ILE A 17 -9.25 9.05 2.11
CA ILE A 17 -8.06 9.36 1.32
C ILE A 17 -6.82 9.35 2.21
N ALA A 18 -6.84 10.08 3.33
CA ALA A 18 -5.71 10.17 4.24
C ALA A 18 -5.30 8.80 4.81
N HIS A 19 -6.28 7.99 5.21
CA HIS A 19 -6.09 6.64 5.74
C HIS A 19 -5.39 5.71 4.74
N ALA A 20 -5.70 5.84 3.45
CA ALA A 20 -5.02 5.08 2.40
C ALA A 20 -3.50 5.34 2.36
N PHE A 21 -3.05 6.53 2.76
CA PHE A 21 -1.62 6.86 2.77
C PHE A 21 -0.93 6.54 4.11
N GLU A 22 -1.57 5.75 4.98
CA GLU A 22 -0.90 5.22 6.16
C GLU A 22 0.22 4.24 5.76
N PRO A 23 1.35 4.22 6.51
CA PRO A 23 2.54 3.46 6.11
C PRO A 23 2.31 1.96 5.95
N ASP A 24 1.42 1.37 6.74
CA ASP A 24 1.04 -0.04 6.68
C ASP A 24 0.35 -0.41 5.37
N HIS A 25 -0.60 0.40 4.91
CA HIS A 25 -1.26 0.24 3.61
C HIS A 25 -0.27 0.41 2.46
N MET A 26 0.53 1.48 2.50
CA MET A 26 1.51 1.76 1.46
C MET A 26 2.55 0.64 1.37
N ALA A 27 3.02 0.10 2.50
CA ALA A 27 3.95 -1.03 2.52
C ALA A 27 3.31 -2.32 1.97
N ALA A 28 2.10 -2.65 2.41
CA ALA A 28 1.39 -3.85 1.96
C ALA A 28 1.11 -3.84 0.44
N VAL A 29 0.71 -2.70 -0.10
CA VAL A 29 0.42 -2.57 -1.54
C VAL A 29 1.71 -2.43 -2.37
N SER A 30 2.70 -1.68 -1.89
CA SER A 30 3.99 -1.53 -2.60
C SER A 30 4.69 -2.85 -2.85
N THR A 31 4.72 -3.73 -1.84
CA THR A 31 5.38 -5.04 -1.95
C THR A 31 4.73 -5.91 -3.04
N PHE A 32 3.40 -5.88 -3.14
CA PHE A 32 2.70 -6.57 -4.22
C PHE A 32 2.99 -5.94 -5.59
N VAL A 33 2.90 -4.61 -5.69
CA VAL A 33 3.12 -3.88 -6.95
C VAL A 33 4.54 -4.08 -7.48
N ALA A 34 5.54 -4.18 -6.59
CA ALA A 34 6.91 -4.51 -6.97
C ALA A 34 7.04 -5.90 -7.63
N GLY A 35 6.25 -6.89 -7.19
CA GLY A 35 6.23 -8.22 -7.81
C GLY A 35 5.41 -8.31 -9.11
N ARG A 36 4.42 -7.42 -9.30
CA ARG A 36 3.58 -7.37 -10.50
C ARG A 36 3.35 -5.92 -10.95
N PRO A 37 4.34 -5.28 -11.60
CA PRO A 37 4.35 -3.84 -11.81
C PRO A 37 3.43 -3.34 -12.91
N LYS A 38 2.76 -4.21 -13.69
CA LYS A 38 1.89 -3.76 -14.77
C LYS A 38 0.80 -2.82 -14.23
N PRO A 39 0.65 -1.58 -14.74
CA PRO A 39 -0.17 -0.53 -14.11
C PRO A 39 -1.63 -0.94 -13.89
N ARG A 40 -2.22 -1.59 -14.89
CA ARG A 40 -3.61 -2.07 -14.83
C ARG A 40 -3.79 -3.18 -13.80
N GLU A 41 -2.83 -4.10 -13.70
CA GLU A 41 -2.90 -5.21 -12.75
C GLU A 41 -2.68 -4.71 -11.32
N ALA A 42 -1.75 -3.78 -11.14
CA ALA A 42 -1.49 -3.10 -9.87
C ALA A 42 -2.71 -2.28 -9.39
N ALA A 43 -3.32 -1.47 -10.25
CA ALA A 43 -4.53 -0.71 -9.92
C ALA A 43 -5.69 -1.64 -9.53
N LEU A 44 -5.89 -2.72 -10.28
CA LEU A 44 -6.95 -3.68 -10.00
C LEU A 44 -6.72 -4.44 -8.69
N PHE A 45 -5.47 -4.73 -8.34
CA PHE A 45 -5.10 -5.25 -7.03
C PHE A 45 -5.48 -4.25 -5.93
N GLY A 46 -5.06 -2.99 -6.06
CA GLY A 46 -5.38 -1.93 -5.08
C GLY A 46 -6.89 -1.74 -4.86
N VAL A 47 -7.68 -1.77 -5.94
CA VAL A 47 -9.15 -1.68 -5.86
C VAL A 47 -9.76 -2.88 -5.13
N ARG A 48 -9.37 -4.11 -5.48
CA ARG A 48 -9.91 -5.32 -4.82
C ARG A 48 -9.52 -5.41 -3.36
N TRP A 49 -8.28 -5.05 -3.05
CA TRP A 49 -7.78 -4.92 -1.68
C TRP A 49 -8.60 -3.89 -0.90
N ALA A 50 -8.84 -2.70 -1.46
CA ALA A 50 -9.62 -1.66 -0.81
C ALA A 50 -11.10 -2.05 -0.61
N ILE A 51 -11.69 -2.81 -1.54
CA ILE A 51 -13.04 -3.38 -1.38
C ILE A 51 -13.06 -4.34 -0.18
N GLY A 52 -12.08 -5.25 -0.08
CA GLY A 52 -12.00 -6.16 1.06
C GLY A 52 -11.83 -5.43 2.39
N HIS A 53 -10.94 -4.43 2.41
CA HIS A 53 -10.72 -3.58 3.57
C HIS A 53 -12.01 -2.85 3.98
N GLY A 54 -12.65 -2.14 3.06
CA GLY A 54 -13.93 -1.46 3.32
C GLY A 54 -15.03 -2.41 3.79
N LEU A 55 -15.11 -3.63 3.22
CA LEU A 55 -16.08 -4.65 3.64
C LEU A 55 -15.87 -5.07 5.09
N SER A 56 -14.62 -5.28 5.52
CA SER A 56 -14.33 -5.63 6.91
C SER A 56 -14.74 -4.52 7.87
N LEU A 57 -14.45 -3.26 7.54
CA LEU A 57 -14.87 -2.10 8.32
C LEU A 57 -16.39 -1.98 8.41
N PHE A 58 -17.10 -2.23 7.30
CA PHE A 58 -18.56 -2.21 7.27
C PHE A 58 -19.18 -3.28 8.15
N ILE A 59 -18.67 -4.51 8.09
CA ILE A 59 -19.21 -5.64 8.85
C ILE A 59 -18.92 -5.42 10.35
N ILE A 60 -17.66 -5.18 10.70
CA ILE A 60 -17.23 -5.00 12.09
C ILE A 60 -17.91 -3.76 12.68
N GLY A 61 -17.92 -2.64 11.96
CA GLY A 61 -18.58 -1.40 12.37
C GLY A 61 -20.09 -1.58 12.60
N SER A 62 -20.78 -2.28 11.70
CA SER A 62 -22.20 -2.60 11.86
C SER A 62 -22.47 -3.47 13.10
N VAL A 63 -21.65 -4.51 13.33
CA VAL A 63 -21.78 -5.38 14.51
C VAL A 63 -21.56 -4.58 15.80
N LEU A 64 -20.51 -3.76 15.86
CA LEU A 64 -20.23 -2.91 17.01
C LEU A 64 -21.34 -1.88 17.25
N PHE A 65 -21.92 -1.31 16.21
CA PHE A 65 -23.08 -0.40 16.31
C PHE A 65 -24.30 -1.10 16.93
N LEU A 66 -24.59 -2.33 16.51
CA LEU A 66 -25.70 -3.12 17.07
C LEU A 66 -25.46 -3.47 18.54
N ILE A 67 -24.23 -3.84 18.90
CA ILE A 67 -23.83 -4.08 20.30
C ILE A 67 -24.02 -2.81 21.14
N LYS A 68 -23.56 -1.65 20.65
CA LYS A 68 -23.76 -0.35 21.31
C LYS A 68 -25.24 -0.07 21.53
N ARG A 69 -26.09 -0.23 20.50
CA ARG A 69 -27.54 -0.03 20.61
C ARG A 69 -28.21 -0.96 21.59
N ALA A 70 -27.77 -2.22 21.66
CA ALA A 70 -28.28 -3.19 22.63
C ALA A 70 -27.88 -2.81 24.06
N ALA A 71 -26.64 -2.36 24.26
CA ALA A 71 -26.13 -1.89 25.55
C ALA A 71 -26.80 -0.59 26.03
N GLU A 72 -27.04 0.36 25.12
CA GLU A 72 -27.81 1.59 25.40
C GLU A 72 -29.21 1.27 25.92
N LYS A 73 -29.86 0.25 25.37
CA LYS A 73 -31.19 -0.19 25.79
C LYS A 73 -31.18 -0.88 27.16
N SER A 74 -30.13 -1.62 27.50
CA SER A 74 -30.07 -2.41 28.73
C SER A 74 -29.53 -1.64 29.95
N GLN A 75 -28.73 -0.60 29.74
CA GLN A 75 -28.12 0.21 30.80
C GLN A 75 -28.26 1.72 30.52
N PRO A 76 -29.50 2.25 30.44
CA PRO A 76 -29.76 3.61 29.97
C PRO A 76 -29.14 4.70 30.86
N GLU A 77 -29.03 4.50 32.17
CA GLU A 77 -28.48 5.49 33.09
C GLU A 77 -26.97 5.71 32.89
N LEU A 78 -26.22 4.64 32.61
CA LEU A 78 -24.78 4.69 32.33
C LEU A 78 -24.49 5.43 31.02
N PHE A 79 -25.29 5.19 29.97
CA PHE A 79 -25.15 5.91 28.70
C PHE A 79 -25.66 7.36 28.79
N ALA A 80 -26.76 7.62 29.51
CA ALA A 80 -27.28 8.98 29.71
C ALA A 80 -26.32 9.88 30.51
N SER A 81 -25.46 9.29 31.35
CA SER A 81 -24.46 10.03 32.12
C SER A 81 -23.33 10.63 31.26
N GLY A 82 -23.18 10.21 29.99
CA GLY A 82 -22.13 10.69 29.10
C GLY A 82 -20.71 10.29 29.53
N VAL A 83 -20.59 9.33 30.46
CA VAL A 83 -19.30 8.89 31.03
C VAL A 83 -18.51 8.07 30.00
N LEU A 84 -19.20 7.19 29.26
CA LEU A 84 -18.59 6.37 28.20
C LEU A 84 -18.03 7.24 27.07
N GLU A 85 -18.77 8.26 26.63
CA GLU A 85 -18.34 9.22 25.61
C GLU A 85 -17.11 10.01 26.08
N ARG A 86 -17.07 10.38 27.36
CA ARG A 86 -15.91 11.06 27.96
C ARG A 86 -14.68 10.16 28.02
N VAL A 87 -14.85 8.88 28.38
CA VAL A 87 -13.75 7.90 28.40
C VAL A 87 -13.22 7.66 26.99
N VAL A 88 -14.10 7.43 26.01
CA VAL A 88 -13.73 7.28 24.60
C VAL A 88 -13.03 8.53 24.08
N GLY A 89 -13.56 9.72 24.39
CA GLY A 89 -12.94 11.00 24.03
C GLY A 89 -11.53 11.15 24.60
N LEU A 90 -11.31 10.79 25.86
CA LEU A 90 -9.97 10.81 26.48
C LEU A 90 -8.99 9.84 25.82
N ILE A 91 -9.45 8.62 25.49
CA ILE A 91 -8.64 7.63 24.76
C ILE A 91 -8.25 8.17 23.38
N LEU A 92 -9.19 8.77 22.64
CA LEU A 92 -8.93 9.36 21.33
C LEU A 92 -7.94 10.53 21.41
N VAL A 93 -8.06 11.41 22.42
CA VAL A 93 -7.09 12.49 22.66
C VAL A 93 -5.70 11.90 22.95
N GLY A 94 -5.62 10.87 23.80
CA GLY A 94 -4.38 10.18 24.10
C GLY A 94 -3.72 9.56 22.87
N LEU A 95 -4.50 8.87 22.03
CA LEU A 95 -4.04 8.32 20.76
C LEU A 95 -3.59 9.42 19.79
N GLY A 96 -4.31 10.54 19.72
CA GLY A 96 -3.93 11.69 18.90
C GLY A 96 -2.59 12.29 19.33
N VAL A 97 -2.41 12.52 20.64
CA VAL A 97 -1.14 13.01 21.21
C VAL A 97 -0.01 12.01 20.98
N TRP A 98 -0.26 10.71 21.19
CA TRP A 98 0.71 9.64 20.93
C TRP A 98 1.14 9.62 19.46
N THR A 99 0.19 9.75 18.53
CA THR A 99 0.47 9.80 17.09
C THR A 99 1.29 11.03 16.73
N LEU A 100 0.94 12.20 17.27
CA LEU A 100 1.72 13.42 17.11
C LEU A 100 3.14 13.27 17.66
N TYR A 101 3.30 12.65 18.83
CA TYR A 101 4.59 12.34 19.43
C TYR A 101 5.41 11.43 18.52
N LEU A 102 4.82 10.35 17.99
CA LEU A 102 5.49 9.44 17.06
C LEU A 102 5.94 10.17 15.79
N VAL A 103 5.10 11.01 15.20
CA VAL A 103 5.42 11.78 13.98
C VAL A 103 6.55 12.79 14.22
N VAL A 104 6.51 13.52 15.34
CA VAL A 104 7.59 14.46 15.71
C VAL A 104 8.89 13.72 16.00
N SER A 105 8.81 12.57 16.69
CA SER A 105 9.97 11.75 17.05
C SER A 105 10.59 11.02 15.85
N SER A 106 9.77 10.63 14.85
CA SER A 106 10.26 10.01 13.62
C SER A 106 10.88 11.02 12.64
N ARG A 107 10.55 12.32 12.72
CA ARG A 107 11.33 13.38 12.04
C ARG A 107 12.72 13.58 12.65
N ALA A 108 12.92 13.23 13.92
CA ALA A 108 14.23 13.29 14.59
C ALA A 108 15.10 12.06 14.27
N SER A 109 14.50 10.94 13.85
CA SER A 109 15.21 9.70 13.48
C SER A 109 15.45 9.63 11.97
N LYS A 110 16.48 10.32 11.48
CA LYS A 110 17.17 9.89 10.25
C LYS A 110 17.86 8.56 10.54
N THR A 111 17.15 7.45 10.39
CA THR A 111 17.78 6.12 10.40
C THR A 111 17.86 5.62 8.97
N HIS A 112 19.08 5.70 8.45
CA HIS A 112 19.51 5.00 7.25
C HIS A 112 19.20 3.50 7.42
N ALA A 113 18.40 2.93 6.51
CA ALA A 113 18.34 1.48 6.38
C ALA A 113 19.63 1.01 5.71
N HIS A 114 20.45 0.27 6.45
CA HIS A 114 21.67 -0.36 5.94
C HIS A 114 21.29 -1.48 4.97
N GLY A 115 21.70 -1.36 3.71
CA GLY A 115 21.90 -2.51 2.85
C GLY A 115 23.15 -3.24 3.33
N HIS A 116 23.01 -4.42 3.91
CA HIS A 116 24.15 -5.26 4.25
C HIS A 116 24.65 -5.96 2.98
N PHE A 117 25.89 -5.67 2.63
CA PHE A 117 26.62 -6.28 1.53
C PHE A 117 27.42 -7.45 2.10
N HIS A 118 27.05 -8.68 1.74
CA HIS A 118 27.87 -9.87 1.97
C HIS A 118 27.89 -10.71 0.69
N ASP A 119 29.10 -11.01 0.22
CA ASP A 119 29.49 -11.97 -0.81
C ASP A 119 28.52 -12.25 -1.96
N GLY A 120 28.72 -11.55 -3.08
CA GLY A 120 28.84 -12.12 -4.44
C GLY A 120 27.73 -12.99 -5.05
N HIS A 121 26.68 -13.34 -4.32
CA HIS A 121 25.62 -14.24 -4.73
C HIS A 121 24.27 -13.59 -4.52
N PHE A 122 23.54 -13.41 -5.61
CA PHE A 122 22.17 -12.92 -5.61
C PHE A 122 21.26 -14.02 -5.07
N HIS A 123 21.03 -14.05 -3.76
CA HIS A 123 19.95 -14.83 -3.17
C HIS A 123 18.70 -13.94 -3.08
N THR A 124 17.86 -13.97 -4.10
CA THR A 124 16.44 -13.79 -3.87
C THR A 124 15.97 -15.03 -3.13
N HIS A 125 15.36 -14.88 -1.96
CA HIS A 125 14.47 -15.92 -1.46
C HIS A 125 13.31 -16.03 -2.44
N ASP A 126 13.51 -16.83 -3.49
CA ASP A 126 12.42 -17.52 -4.15
C ASP A 126 11.76 -18.36 -3.06
N ALA A 127 10.61 -17.90 -2.57
CA ALA A 127 9.64 -18.74 -1.91
C ALA A 127 9.09 -19.72 -2.95
N LYS A 128 9.95 -20.66 -3.38
CA LYS A 128 9.62 -21.80 -4.23
C LYS A 128 9.05 -22.89 -3.35
N GLU A 129 7.92 -22.60 -2.72
CA GLU A 129 7.04 -23.63 -2.14
C GLU A 129 5.61 -23.10 -2.01
N SER A 130 4.94 -22.92 -3.15
CA SER A 130 3.49 -23.08 -3.36
C SER A 130 3.14 -22.75 -4.81
N GLU A 131 3.75 -23.51 -5.74
CA GLU A 131 3.50 -23.42 -7.17
C GLU A 131 2.31 -24.31 -7.58
N ILE A 132 1.20 -24.33 -6.83
CA ILE A 132 -0.02 -25.08 -7.19
C ILE A 132 -1.28 -24.34 -6.66
N ALA A 133 -1.67 -23.20 -7.26
CA ALA A 133 -3.07 -22.67 -7.26
C ALA A 133 -3.23 -21.19 -7.72
N HIS A 134 -2.17 -20.40 -7.92
CA HIS A 134 -2.32 -18.93 -7.92
C HIS A 134 -2.66 -18.23 -9.25
N THR A 135 -2.95 -18.96 -10.33
CA THR A 135 -3.34 -18.35 -11.61
C THR A 135 -4.82 -17.92 -11.65
N HIS A 136 -5.70 -18.53 -10.84
CA HIS A 136 -7.14 -18.20 -10.81
C HIS A 136 -7.61 -17.50 -9.52
N MET A 137 -6.79 -17.43 -8.46
CA MET A 137 -7.15 -16.88 -7.14
C MET A 137 -6.63 -15.46 -6.85
N GLY A 138 -5.90 -14.81 -7.77
CA GLY A 138 -5.26 -13.51 -7.49
C GLY A 138 -6.23 -12.40 -7.07
N GLY A 139 -7.47 -12.43 -7.59
CA GLY A 139 -8.51 -11.48 -7.19
C GLY A 139 -9.04 -11.72 -5.77
N LEU A 140 -9.37 -12.96 -5.44
CA LEU A 140 -9.86 -13.35 -4.10
C LEU A 140 -8.78 -13.18 -3.03
N ALA A 141 -7.52 -13.50 -3.36
CA ALA A 141 -6.39 -13.29 -2.45
C ALA A 141 -6.21 -11.80 -2.12
N SER A 142 -6.29 -10.91 -3.12
CA SER A 142 -6.19 -9.46 -2.88
C SER A 142 -7.33 -8.94 -2.00
N LEU A 143 -8.56 -9.40 -2.24
CA LEU A 143 -9.72 -9.05 -1.43
C LEU A 143 -9.61 -9.60 -0.02
N GLY A 144 -9.20 -10.86 0.14
CA GLY A 144 -8.99 -11.50 1.45
C GLY A 144 -7.91 -10.80 2.26
N MET A 145 -6.79 -10.41 1.64
CA MET A 145 -5.76 -9.60 2.28
C MET A 145 -6.32 -8.24 2.72
N GLY A 146 -7.15 -7.61 1.90
CA GLY A 146 -7.88 -6.40 2.26
C GLY A 146 -8.75 -6.60 3.51
N VAL A 147 -9.54 -7.68 3.54
CA VAL A 147 -10.41 -8.03 4.68
C VAL A 147 -9.59 -8.23 5.95
N LEU A 148 -8.52 -9.01 5.88
CA LEU A 148 -7.64 -9.27 7.03
C LEU A 148 -6.99 -7.98 7.53
N HIS A 149 -6.52 -7.14 6.61
CA HIS A 149 -5.87 -5.89 6.95
C HIS A 149 -6.85 -4.89 7.57
N GLY A 150 -8.05 -4.73 7.01
CA GLY A 150 -9.07 -3.85 7.59
C GLY A 150 -9.64 -4.36 8.91
N ALA A 151 -9.68 -5.68 9.13
CA ALA A 151 -10.00 -6.25 10.44
C ALA A 151 -8.90 -6.00 11.49
N ALA A 152 -7.64 -5.91 11.07
CA ALA A 152 -6.49 -5.66 11.95
C ALA A 152 -6.15 -4.18 12.14
N GLY A 153 -6.60 -3.30 11.24
CA GLY A 153 -6.18 -1.90 11.15
C GLY A 153 -6.77 -1.01 12.24
N THR A 154 -5.91 -0.44 13.09
CA THR A 154 -6.31 0.51 14.15
C THR A 154 -6.54 1.93 13.63
N GLY A 155 -5.91 2.32 12.51
CA GLY A 155 -6.02 3.69 11.94
C GLY A 155 -7.44 4.04 11.48
N ALA A 156 -8.19 3.04 11.01
CA ALA A 156 -9.56 3.22 10.56
C ALA A 156 -10.48 3.73 11.67
N PHE A 157 -10.19 3.39 12.93
CA PHE A 157 -10.98 3.83 14.08
C PHE A 157 -10.87 5.33 14.34
N ILE A 158 -9.75 5.97 14.01
CA ILE A 158 -9.59 7.42 14.16
C ILE A 158 -10.49 8.13 13.15
N GLY A 159 -10.41 7.73 11.87
CA GLY A 159 -11.24 8.25 10.79
C GLY A 159 -12.74 7.95 10.99
N GLN A 160 -13.08 6.82 11.63
CA GLN A 160 -14.46 6.45 11.94
C GLN A 160 -14.94 6.86 13.32
N SER A 161 -14.16 7.57 14.14
CA SER A 161 -14.57 7.96 15.51
C SER A 161 -15.90 8.74 15.54
N VAL A 162 -16.19 9.51 14.49
CA VAL A 162 -17.46 10.24 14.30
C VAL A 162 -18.67 9.29 14.23
N VAL A 163 -18.48 8.09 13.71
CA VAL A 163 -19.51 7.04 13.62
C VAL A 163 -19.95 6.59 15.00
N SER A 164 -19.01 6.42 15.94
CA SER A 164 -19.29 5.96 17.30
C SER A 164 -20.18 6.92 18.10
N LEU A 165 -20.17 8.20 17.75
CA LEU A 165 -20.95 9.26 18.40
C LEU A 165 -22.36 9.42 17.79
N SER A 166 -22.64 8.76 16.65
CA SER A 166 -23.91 8.91 15.96
C SER A 166 -24.92 7.86 16.38
N SER A 167 -26.17 8.28 16.59
CA SER A 167 -27.30 7.37 16.87
C SER A 167 -28.06 6.94 15.61
N SER A 168 -27.72 7.53 14.45
CA SER A 168 -28.37 7.30 13.16
C SER A 168 -27.60 6.30 12.32
N TYR A 169 -28.17 5.11 12.11
CA TYR A 169 -27.55 4.07 11.28
C TYR A 169 -27.34 4.55 9.82
N ALA A 170 -28.27 5.36 9.28
CA ALA A 170 -28.13 5.90 7.92
C ALA A 170 -26.89 6.79 7.77
N PHE A 171 -26.60 7.61 8.79
CA PHE A 171 -25.38 8.43 8.79
C PHE A 171 -24.12 7.57 8.92
N VAL A 172 -24.11 6.62 9.86
CA VAL A 172 -23.02 5.65 10.05
C VAL A 172 -22.70 4.92 8.74
N PHE A 173 -23.73 4.41 8.07
CA PHE A 173 -23.61 3.72 6.80
C PHE A 173 -23.02 4.62 5.71
N LEU A 174 -23.58 5.81 5.51
CA LEU A 174 -23.15 6.72 4.44
C LEU A 174 -21.73 7.27 4.69
N TYR A 175 -21.40 7.55 5.95
CA TYR A 175 -20.06 7.96 6.36
C TYR A 175 -19.03 6.87 6.04
N THR A 176 -19.31 5.63 6.48
CA THR A 176 -18.44 4.47 6.23
C THR A 176 -18.29 4.18 4.74
N LEU A 177 -19.36 4.39 3.96
CA LEU A 177 -19.34 4.23 2.50
C LEU A 177 -18.41 5.23 1.84
N LEU A 178 -18.55 6.51 2.16
CA LEU A 178 -17.73 7.58 1.58
C LEU A 178 -16.26 7.46 2.01
N PHE A 179 -16.01 7.09 3.27
CA PHE A 179 -14.68 6.74 3.74
C PHE A 179 -14.06 5.62 2.91
N SER A 180 -14.80 4.52 2.72
CA SER A 180 -14.33 3.37 1.91
C SER A 180 -14.11 3.73 0.44
N ILE A 181 -14.93 4.63 -0.12
CA ILE A 181 -14.75 5.16 -1.48
C ILE A 181 -13.45 5.98 -1.57
N GLY A 182 -13.14 6.80 -0.56
CA GLY A 182 -11.88 7.55 -0.48
C GLY A 182 -10.66 6.63 -0.48
N VAL A 183 -10.71 5.55 0.30
CA VAL A 183 -9.66 4.51 0.33
C VAL A 183 -9.54 3.84 -1.04
N LEU A 184 -10.67 3.43 -1.64
CA LEU A 184 -10.71 2.73 -2.93
C LEU A 184 -10.08 3.52 -4.06
N PHE A 185 -10.46 4.80 -4.22
CA PHE A 185 -9.88 5.64 -5.28
C PHE A 185 -8.39 5.88 -5.04
N SER A 186 -7.99 6.18 -3.80
CA SER A 186 -6.60 6.44 -3.46
C SER A 186 -5.72 5.22 -3.73
N MET A 187 -6.15 4.03 -3.32
CA MET A 187 -5.42 2.78 -3.54
C MET A 187 -5.33 2.37 -4.99
N GLY A 188 -6.41 2.53 -5.76
CA GLY A 188 -6.41 2.25 -7.19
C GLY A 188 -5.43 3.15 -7.94
N ILE A 189 -5.46 4.46 -7.66
CA ILE A 189 -4.55 5.45 -8.27
C ILE A 189 -3.11 5.19 -7.85
N TYR A 190 -2.87 5.02 -6.55
CA TYR A 190 -1.54 4.78 -5.99
C TYR A 190 -0.88 3.54 -6.60
N ALA A 191 -1.57 2.39 -6.55
CA ALA A 191 -1.03 1.14 -7.07
C ALA A 191 -0.78 1.22 -8.58
N GLY A 192 -1.71 1.80 -9.34
CA GLY A 192 -1.55 2.01 -10.77
C GLY A 192 -0.36 2.92 -11.13
N ALA A 193 -0.21 4.03 -10.41
CA ALA A 193 0.89 4.98 -10.60
C ALA A 193 2.24 4.33 -10.27
N LEU A 194 2.35 3.65 -9.12
CA LEU A 194 3.57 2.95 -8.72
C LEU A 194 3.95 1.87 -9.74
N GLY A 195 2.97 1.08 -10.21
CA GLY A 195 3.21 0.10 -11.28
C GLY A 195 3.68 0.75 -12.58
N GLY A 196 3.10 1.89 -12.95
CA GLY A 196 3.54 2.72 -14.09
C GLY A 196 4.99 3.15 -13.99
N LEU A 197 5.40 3.61 -12.81
CA LEU A 197 6.78 4.00 -12.54
C LEU A 197 7.73 2.81 -12.68
N ILE A 198 7.44 1.70 -12.00
CA ILE A 198 8.30 0.50 -12.03
C ILE A 198 8.43 -0.05 -13.45
N THR A 199 7.30 -0.22 -14.16
CA THR A 199 7.30 -0.70 -15.55
C THR A 199 8.11 0.21 -16.48
N SER A 200 8.08 1.53 -16.24
CA SER A 200 8.84 2.49 -17.03
C SER A 200 10.35 2.38 -16.80
N PHE A 201 10.76 2.18 -15.54
CA PHE A 201 12.16 1.94 -15.20
C PHE A 201 12.67 0.61 -15.77
N GLU A 202 11.88 -0.47 -15.70
CA GLU A 202 12.24 -1.78 -16.27
C GLU A 202 12.45 -1.70 -17.78
N LYS A 203 11.56 -1.03 -18.52
CA LYS A 203 11.69 -0.83 -19.97
C LYS A 203 12.94 -0.03 -20.35
N ARG A 204 13.23 1.06 -19.64
CA ARG A 204 14.42 1.88 -19.88
C ARG A 204 15.71 1.12 -19.58
N GLY A 205 15.74 0.37 -18.48
CA GLY A 205 16.89 -0.44 -18.10
C GLY A 205 17.17 -1.56 -19.10
N THR A 206 16.14 -2.28 -19.53
CA THR A 206 16.28 -3.33 -20.54
C THR A 206 16.71 -2.80 -21.91
N GLN A 207 16.21 -1.63 -22.33
CA GLN A 207 16.67 -0.97 -23.56
C GLN A 207 18.15 -0.58 -23.48
N ALA A 208 18.60 0.01 -22.37
CA ALA A 208 20.00 0.37 -22.17
C ALA A 208 20.92 -0.88 -22.17
N LEU A 209 20.51 -1.94 -21.46
CA LEU A 209 21.26 -3.20 -21.43
C LEU A 209 21.32 -3.88 -22.80
N ASN A 210 20.22 -3.89 -23.55
CA ASN A 210 20.22 -4.45 -24.90
C ASN A 210 21.10 -3.64 -25.86
N GLY A 211 21.12 -2.31 -25.73
CA GLY A 211 22.05 -1.46 -26.48
C GLY A 211 23.52 -1.81 -26.18
N ALA A 212 23.88 -1.94 -24.89
CA ALA A 212 25.22 -2.34 -24.48
C ALA A 212 25.60 -3.74 -25.00
N ARG A 213 24.66 -4.69 -25.00
CA ARG A 213 24.86 -6.04 -25.56
C ARG A 213 25.11 -6.00 -27.06
N ILE A 214 24.36 -5.20 -27.82
CA ILE A 214 24.57 -5.03 -29.27
C ILE A 214 25.95 -4.43 -29.54
N VAL A 215 26.34 -3.37 -28.82
CA VAL A 215 27.68 -2.75 -28.96
C VAL A 215 28.78 -3.77 -28.69
N THR A 216 28.65 -4.53 -27.59
CA THR A 216 29.61 -5.59 -27.24
C THR A 216 29.68 -6.67 -28.32
N ALA A 217 28.54 -7.09 -28.86
CA ALA A 217 28.47 -8.08 -29.93
C ALA A 217 29.13 -7.57 -31.23
N VAL A 218 28.87 -6.32 -31.62
CA VAL A 218 29.48 -5.68 -32.81
C VAL A 218 30.99 -5.57 -32.63
N LEU A 219 31.47 -5.07 -31.49
CA LEU A 219 32.91 -4.99 -31.21
C LEU A 219 33.58 -6.36 -31.28
N THR A 220 32.95 -7.39 -30.71
CA THR A 220 33.45 -8.76 -30.75
C THR A 220 33.53 -9.29 -32.19
N CYS A 221 32.51 -9.05 -33.02
CA CYS A 221 32.52 -9.43 -34.43
C CYS A 221 33.60 -8.70 -35.23
N VAL A 222 33.82 -7.40 -34.99
CA VAL A 222 34.86 -6.60 -35.66
C VAL A 222 36.25 -7.12 -35.30
N ILE A 223 36.52 -7.33 -34.00
CA ILE A 223 37.80 -7.88 -33.54
C ILE A 223 38.05 -9.26 -34.17
N GLY A 224 37.04 -10.15 -34.15
CA GLY A 224 37.12 -11.46 -34.80
C GLY A 224 37.38 -11.37 -36.30
N GLY A 225 36.73 -10.44 -36.99
CA GLY A 225 36.94 -10.17 -38.41
C GLY A 225 38.37 -9.70 -38.71
N CYS A 226 38.90 -8.74 -37.96
CA CYS A 226 40.29 -8.28 -38.10
C CYS A 226 41.29 -9.43 -37.93
N LEU A 227 41.08 -10.30 -36.93
CA LEU A 227 41.91 -11.47 -36.70
C LEU A 227 41.87 -12.47 -37.87
N ILE A 228 40.69 -12.72 -38.47
CA ILE A 228 40.54 -13.61 -39.62
C ILE A 228 41.28 -13.09 -40.86
N TYR A 229 41.22 -11.78 -41.11
CA TYR A 229 41.86 -11.17 -42.27
C TYR A 229 43.33 -10.79 -42.04
N GLY A 230 43.89 -11.10 -40.88
CA GLY A 230 45.28 -10.75 -40.54
C GLY A 230 45.52 -9.25 -40.48
N ILE A 231 44.49 -8.45 -40.20
CA ILE A 231 44.60 -7.00 -40.04
C ILE A 231 45.15 -6.75 -38.64
N GLU A 232 46.39 -6.27 -38.55
CA GLU A 232 46.98 -5.83 -37.28
C GLU A 232 46.21 -4.62 -36.75
N LEU A 233 45.66 -4.76 -35.54
CA LEU A 233 45.01 -3.66 -34.81
C LEU A 233 46.11 -2.89 -34.05
N PRO A 234 46.55 -1.71 -34.53
CA PRO A 234 47.72 -1.02 -33.97
C PRO A 234 47.49 -0.70 -32.49
N GLY A 235 48.41 -1.13 -31.61
CA GLY A 235 48.34 -0.86 -30.17
C GLY A 235 47.46 -1.78 -29.32
N LEU A 236 46.70 -2.72 -29.90
CA LEU A 236 45.82 -3.61 -29.10
C LEU A 236 46.56 -4.82 -28.52
N PHE A 237 47.52 -5.39 -29.27
CA PHE A 237 48.27 -6.58 -28.87
C PHE A 237 49.71 -6.29 -28.45
N ASP A 238 50.22 -5.08 -28.71
CA ASP A 238 51.58 -4.66 -28.35
C ASP A 238 51.84 -4.66 -26.82
N HIS A 239 50.78 -4.70 -26.00
CA HIS A 239 50.85 -4.76 -24.53
C HIS A 239 50.77 -6.18 -23.94
N PHE A 240 50.46 -7.21 -24.73
CA PHE A 240 50.25 -8.59 -24.23
C PHE A 240 51.37 -9.57 -24.63
N VAL A 241 52.39 -9.13 -25.36
CA VAL A 241 53.44 -9.99 -25.95
C VAL A 241 54.81 -9.84 -25.23
N HIS A 242 54.84 -9.31 -24.00
CA HIS A 242 56.05 -9.27 -23.16
C HIS A 242 55.88 -10.05 -21.86
#